data_AF-A0AA46TK15-F1
#
_entry.id   AF-A0AA46TK15-F1
#
_cell.length_a   1.000
_cell.length_b   1.000
_cell.length_c   1.000
_cell.angle_alpha   90.00
_cell.angle_beta   90.00
_cell.angle_gamma   90.00
#
_symmetry.space_group_name_H-M   'P 1'
#
loop_
_entity.id
_entity.type
_entity.pdbx_description
1 polymer ?
#
loop_
_entity_poly.entity_id
_entity_poly.type
_entity_poly.pdbx_seq_one_letter_code
_entity_poly.pdbx_strand_id
1 'polypeptide(L)'
;MLLDEAMPRWDKREIHRIATDAPVEELFRAIEELTWSEVPVFKALMKVRGLGRDGLSGDDPLLGWFTSYGFELVDRTDEEMLIVRVERTRRGASHPGPQTVETFRADSDPGHVKIAFNFRSVDGYLTTETRVCSTDARSRRVFAAYWVGIRVGSAVIRRVWLRAIRARAQRAPMRRP
;
A
#
# COMPACT_ATOMS: atom_id res chain seq x y z
N MET A 1 2.52 -6.58 15.25
CA MET A 1 2.23 -6.20 13.85
C MET A 1 3.32 -5.23 13.43
N LEU A 2 3.98 -5.48 12.29
CA LEU A 2 5.06 -4.64 11.76
C LEU A 2 4.61 -3.18 11.64
N LEU A 3 3.36 -2.95 11.25
CA LEU A 3 2.79 -1.61 11.15
C LEU A 3 2.71 -0.86 12.50
N ASP A 4 2.55 -1.56 13.63
CA ASP A 4 2.58 -0.94 14.98
C ASP A 4 3.98 -0.49 15.38
N GLU A 5 4.99 -1.26 14.99
CA GLU A 5 6.39 -0.90 15.23
C GLU A 5 6.82 0.29 14.37
N ALA A 6 6.47 0.27 13.09
CA ALA A 6 6.83 1.31 12.12
C ALA A 6 6.09 2.64 12.37
N MET A 7 4.81 2.57 12.74
CA MET A 7 3.96 3.75 12.96
C MET A 7 3.01 3.56 14.16
N PRO A 8 3.51 3.72 15.40
CA PRO A 8 2.70 3.60 16.62
C PRO A 8 1.76 4.79 16.86
N ARG A 9 1.97 5.90 16.14
CA ARG A 9 1.13 7.12 16.20
C ARG A 9 0.76 7.54 14.79
N TRP A 10 -0.49 7.93 14.59
CA TRP A 10 -1.02 8.31 13.28
C TRP A 10 -2.06 9.43 13.39
N ASP A 11 -2.15 10.26 12.36
CA ASP A 11 -3.16 11.29 12.19
C ASP A 11 -4.41 10.74 11.45
N LYS A 12 -4.20 9.77 10.56
CA LYS A 12 -5.24 9.12 9.75
C LYS A 12 -5.03 7.61 9.73
N ARG A 13 -6.15 6.88 9.67
CA ARG A 13 -6.18 5.42 9.60
C ARG A 13 -7.32 4.97 8.70
N GLU A 14 -7.07 3.94 7.91
CA GLU A 14 -8.08 3.29 7.08
C GLU A 14 -7.81 1.79 6.99
N ILE A 15 -8.85 0.97 7.12
CA ILE A 15 -8.74 -0.49 7.12
C ILE A 15 -9.73 -1.07 6.10
N HIS A 16 -9.26 -2.07 5.36
CA HIS A 16 -10.09 -2.90 4.50
C HIS A 16 -9.73 -4.35 4.70
N ARG A 17 -10.72 -5.23 4.71
CA ARG A 17 -10.51 -6.67 4.82
C ARG A 17 -11.40 -7.44 3.87
N ILE A 18 -10.99 -8.65 3.54
CA ILE A 18 -11.78 -9.62 2.78
C ILE A 18 -11.58 -11.01 3.39
N ALA A 19 -12.67 -11.77 3.56
CA ALA A 19 -12.60 -13.16 3.96
C ALA A 19 -12.06 -14.02 2.81
N THR A 20 -11.26 -15.02 3.16
CA THR A 20 -10.58 -15.93 2.21
C THR A 20 -10.22 -17.25 2.88
N ASP A 21 -10.40 -18.35 2.14
CA ASP A 21 -9.94 -19.69 2.53
C ASP A 21 -8.62 -20.09 1.83
N ALA A 22 -8.04 -19.17 1.05
CA ALA A 22 -6.76 -19.41 0.40
C ALA A 22 -5.62 -19.45 1.43
N PRO A 23 -4.61 -20.33 1.25
CA PRO A 23 -3.42 -20.36 2.10
C PRO A 23 -2.69 -19.01 2.14
N VAL A 24 -2.04 -18.72 3.27
CA VAL A 24 -1.34 -17.45 3.49
C VAL A 24 -0.21 -17.27 2.45
N GLU A 25 0.53 -18.34 2.16
CA GLU A 25 1.63 -18.31 1.18
C GLU A 25 1.12 -17.94 -0.21
N GLU A 26 -0.06 -18.46 -0.59
CA GLU A 26 -0.70 -18.20 -1.87
C GLU A 26 -1.23 -16.76 -1.97
N LEU A 27 -1.72 -16.20 -0.88
CA LEU A 27 -2.12 -14.79 -0.81
C LEU A 27 -0.91 -13.86 -0.97
N PHE A 28 0.22 -14.18 -0.35
CA PHE A 28 1.42 -13.35 -0.39
C PHE A 28 2.11 -13.43 -1.76
N ARG A 29 2.18 -14.63 -2.36
CA ARG A 29 2.60 -14.77 -3.76
C ARG A 29 1.67 -14.00 -4.69
N ALA A 30 0.36 -14.06 -4.46
CA ALA A 30 -0.61 -13.31 -5.26
C ALA A 30 -0.46 -11.79 -5.12
N ILE A 31 0.02 -11.26 -3.99
CA ILE A 31 0.34 -9.83 -3.82
C ILE A 31 1.50 -9.41 -4.72
N GLU A 32 2.56 -10.22 -4.75
CA GLU A 32 3.79 -9.94 -5.50
C GLU A 32 3.60 -10.08 -7.02
N GLU A 33 2.82 -11.07 -7.44
CA GLU A 33 2.60 -11.39 -8.85
C GLU A 33 1.37 -10.71 -9.49
N LEU A 34 0.59 -9.94 -8.71
CA LEU A 34 -0.61 -9.30 -9.23
C LEU A 34 -0.26 -8.33 -10.35
N THR A 35 -0.96 -8.42 -11.48
CA THR A 35 -0.70 -7.56 -12.64
C THR A 35 -1.80 -6.52 -12.86
N TRP A 36 -1.54 -5.53 -13.72
CA TRP A 36 -2.50 -4.47 -14.06
C TRP A 36 -3.76 -4.98 -14.77
N SER A 37 -3.68 -6.10 -15.50
CA SER A 37 -4.83 -6.71 -16.17
C SER A 37 -5.87 -7.26 -15.18
N GLU A 38 -5.44 -7.60 -13.96
CA GLU A 38 -6.30 -8.10 -12.89
C GLU A 38 -7.01 -6.97 -12.12
N VAL A 39 -6.63 -5.71 -12.34
CA VAL A 39 -7.16 -4.54 -11.63
C VAL A 39 -7.60 -3.38 -12.56
N PRO A 40 -8.49 -3.61 -13.55
CA PRO A 40 -8.85 -2.60 -14.55
C PRO A 40 -9.48 -1.33 -13.96
N VAL A 41 -10.27 -1.46 -12.88
CA VAL A 41 -10.85 -0.32 -12.15
C VAL A 41 -9.77 0.55 -11.53
N PHE A 42 -8.73 -0.07 -10.95
CA PHE A 42 -7.60 0.67 -10.39
C PHE A 42 -6.82 1.37 -11.51
N LYS A 43 -6.56 0.68 -12.64
CA LYS A 43 -5.92 1.28 -13.82
C LYS A 43 -6.67 2.52 -14.31
N ALA A 44 -8.00 2.46 -14.41
CA ALA A 44 -8.84 3.60 -14.80
C ALA A 44 -8.75 4.76 -13.81
N LEU A 45 -8.80 4.49 -12.50
CA LEU A 45 -8.65 5.53 -11.47
C LEU A 45 -7.28 6.21 -11.53
N MET A 46 -6.20 5.48 -11.83
CA MET A 46 -4.87 6.09 -11.97
C MET A 46 -4.80 6.99 -13.21
N LYS A 47 -5.40 6.57 -14.34
CA LYS A 47 -5.50 7.42 -15.54
C LYS A 47 -6.22 8.73 -15.25
N VAL A 48 -7.38 8.70 -14.57
CA VAL A 48 -8.12 9.92 -14.19
C VAL A 48 -7.29 10.85 -13.30
N ARG A 49 -6.37 10.31 -12.49
CA ARG A 49 -5.48 11.08 -11.61
C ARG A 49 -4.21 11.59 -12.31
N GLY A 50 -4.03 11.34 -13.61
CA GLY A 50 -2.78 11.65 -14.32
C GLY A 50 -1.59 10.79 -13.87
N LEU A 51 -1.84 9.67 -13.19
CA LEU A 51 -0.82 8.73 -12.69
C LEU A 51 -0.81 7.42 -13.49
N GLY A 52 -1.76 7.22 -14.41
CA GLY A 52 -1.71 6.11 -15.35
C GLY A 52 -0.75 6.47 -16.47
N ARG A 53 0.44 5.88 -16.50
CA ARG A 53 1.37 6.05 -17.62
C ARG A 53 0.73 5.52 -18.91
N ASP A 54 0.91 6.25 -20.00
CA ASP A 54 0.78 5.67 -21.34
C ASP A 54 1.85 4.58 -21.47
N GLY A 55 1.44 3.33 -21.67
CA GLY A 55 2.35 2.19 -21.80
C GLY A 55 2.43 1.21 -20.64
N LEU A 56 1.61 1.31 -19.58
CA LEU A 56 1.47 0.19 -18.62
C LEU A 56 0.90 -1.03 -19.34
N SER A 57 1.74 -2.05 -19.54
CA SER A 57 1.30 -3.35 -20.05
C SER A 57 0.31 -3.97 -19.08
N GLY A 58 -0.58 -4.82 -19.58
CA GLY A 58 -1.47 -5.60 -18.72
C GLY A 58 -0.70 -6.51 -17.76
N ASP A 59 0.48 -6.97 -18.18
CA ASP A 59 1.27 -7.98 -17.49
C ASP A 59 2.30 -7.39 -16.51
N ASP A 60 2.43 -6.06 -16.48
CA ASP A 60 3.36 -5.41 -15.55
C ASP A 60 2.92 -5.65 -14.09
N PRO A 61 3.85 -6.03 -13.19
CA PRO A 61 3.54 -6.22 -11.77
C PRO A 61 3.06 -4.93 -11.10
N LEU A 62 1.93 -5.02 -10.40
CA LEU A 62 1.31 -3.88 -9.72
C LEU A 62 2.20 -3.36 -8.59
N LEU A 63 2.84 -4.26 -7.82
CA LEU A 63 3.71 -3.88 -6.72
C LEU A 63 4.96 -3.13 -7.21
N GLY A 64 5.54 -3.56 -8.34
CA GLY A 64 6.66 -2.89 -8.99
C GLY A 64 6.32 -1.48 -9.50
N TRP A 65 5.06 -1.23 -9.85
CA TRP A 65 4.63 0.14 -10.13
C TRP A 65 4.62 1.00 -8.86
N PHE A 66 4.13 0.49 -7.73
CA PHE A 66 4.14 1.23 -6.47
C PHE A 66 5.55 1.63 -6.02
N THR A 67 6.54 0.75 -6.19
CA THR A 67 7.95 1.07 -5.92
C THR A 67 8.48 2.17 -6.82
N SER A 68 8.09 2.17 -8.11
CA SER A 68 8.41 3.29 -9.01
C SER A 68 7.77 4.64 -8.61
N TYR A 69 6.76 4.62 -7.73
CA TYR A 69 6.12 5.81 -7.14
C TYR A 69 6.62 6.10 -5.70
N GLY A 70 7.71 5.47 -5.27
CA GLY A 70 8.39 5.74 -3.99
C GLY A 70 7.81 5.01 -2.78
N PHE A 71 7.02 3.96 -2.99
CA PHE A 71 6.61 3.05 -1.92
C PHE A 71 7.58 1.87 -1.81
N GLU A 72 8.16 1.66 -0.64
CA GLU A 72 9.16 0.61 -0.44
C GLU A 72 8.61 -0.49 0.46
N LEU A 73 8.81 -1.76 0.08
CA LEU A 73 8.62 -2.91 0.96
C LEU A 73 9.82 -2.95 1.91
N VAL A 74 9.60 -2.65 3.19
CA VAL A 74 10.70 -2.48 4.17
C VAL A 74 10.82 -3.62 5.16
N ASP A 75 9.77 -4.43 5.29
CA ASP A 75 9.79 -5.59 6.18
C ASP A 75 8.69 -6.60 5.80
N ARG A 76 8.89 -7.87 6.16
CA ARG A 76 7.92 -8.95 5.99
C ARG A 76 8.06 -10.04 7.04
N THR A 77 6.94 -10.65 7.37
CA THR A 77 6.82 -11.93 8.07
C THR A 77 6.02 -12.90 7.20
N ASP A 78 5.74 -14.10 7.70
CA ASP A 78 4.87 -15.05 7.00
C ASP A 78 3.43 -14.54 6.86
N GLU A 79 2.99 -13.67 7.78
CA GLU A 79 1.59 -13.20 7.85
C GLU A 79 1.43 -11.71 7.52
N GLU A 80 2.50 -10.94 7.33
CA GLU A 80 2.45 -9.49 7.13
C GLU A 80 3.54 -8.97 6.18
N MET A 81 3.18 -8.11 5.22
CA MET A 81 4.11 -7.30 4.42
C MET A 81 3.92 -5.82 4.75
N LEU A 82 4.99 -5.11 5.06
CA LEU A 82 4.97 -3.69 5.40
C LEU A 82 5.55 -2.83 4.27
N ILE A 83 4.72 -1.92 3.75
CA ILE A 83 5.09 -0.99 2.69
C ILE A 83 4.99 0.45 3.21
N VAL A 84 6.03 1.25 2.98
CA VAL A 84 6.13 2.61 3.50
C VAL A 84 6.53 3.63 2.43
N ARG A 85 6.23 4.90 2.70
CA ARG A 85 6.66 6.04 1.91
C ARG A 85 6.76 7.28 2.79
N VAL A 86 7.69 8.16 2.45
CA VAL A 86 7.74 9.54 2.96
C VAL A 86 7.44 10.50 1.81
N GLU A 87 6.43 11.34 1.98
CA GLU A 87 6.02 12.37 1.04
C GLU A 87 6.41 13.75 1.58
N ARG A 88 6.90 14.64 0.71
CA ARG A 88 7.21 16.03 1.07
C ARG A 88 6.03 16.92 0.67
N THR A 89 5.53 17.71 1.61
CA THR A 89 4.43 18.66 1.33
C THR A 89 4.87 19.87 0.50
N ARG A 90 6.18 20.07 0.32
CA ARG A 90 6.77 21.11 -0.53
C ARG A 90 7.41 20.47 -1.76
N ARG A 91 7.35 21.17 -2.90
CA ARG A 91 8.08 20.77 -4.13
C ARG A 91 9.58 20.73 -3.85
N GLY A 92 10.21 19.63 -4.24
CA GLY A 92 11.65 19.39 -4.12
C GLY A 92 12.02 18.09 -4.84
N ALA A 93 13.32 17.77 -4.93
CA ALA A 93 13.77 16.51 -5.50
C ALA A 93 13.13 15.33 -4.76
N SER A 94 12.65 14.34 -5.51
CA SER A 94 12.24 13.05 -4.95
C SER A 94 13.44 12.44 -4.21
N HIS A 95 13.25 12.04 -2.97
CA HIS A 95 14.26 11.26 -2.25
C HIS A 95 13.91 9.78 -2.42
N PRO A 96 14.91 8.87 -2.43
CA PRO A 96 14.64 7.45 -2.31
C PRO A 96 13.73 7.23 -1.09
N GLY A 97 12.74 6.35 -1.21
CA GLY A 97 11.91 5.99 -0.07
C GLY A 97 12.76 5.41 1.06
N PRO A 98 12.29 5.45 2.31
CA PRO A 98 13.01 4.81 3.41
C PRO A 98 13.16 3.32 3.12
N GLN A 99 14.36 2.79 3.36
CA GLN A 99 14.72 1.43 3.00
C GLN A 99 14.48 0.44 4.16
N THR A 100 14.27 0.94 5.37
CA THR A 100 14.05 0.11 6.57
C THR A 100 12.97 0.70 7.47
N VAL A 101 12.47 -0.11 8.41
CA VAL A 101 11.53 0.33 9.44
C VAL A 101 12.14 1.43 10.32
N GLU A 102 13.42 1.32 10.67
CA GLU A 102 14.13 2.27 11.52
C GLU A 102 14.28 3.63 10.83
N THR A 103 14.72 3.63 9.57
CA THR A 103 14.89 4.86 8.78
C THR A 103 13.54 5.54 8.55
N PHE A 104 12.49 4.77 8.24
CA PHE A 104 11.13 5.30 8.17
C PHE A 104 10.69 5.90 9.50
N ARG A 105 10.86 5.17 10.60
CA ARG A 105 10.42 5.57 11.94
C ARG A 105 11.12 6.84 12.43
N ALA A 106 12.42 6.95 12.16
CA ALA A 106 13.26 8.08 12.55
C ALA A 106 12.99 9.37 11.76
N ASP A 107 12.34 9.30 10.59
CA ASP A 107 11.98 10.50 9.83
C ASP A 107 11.07 11.43 10.64
N SER A 108 11.60 12.61 10.95
CA SER A 108 10.94 13.69 11.68
C SER A 108 11.15 15.05 11.03
N ASP A 109 11.63 15.07 9.78
CA ASP A 109 11.96 16.30 9.07
C ASP A 109 10.69 17.14 8.83
N PRO A 110 10.68 18.44 9.19
CA PRO A 110 9.51 19.27 9.00
C PRO A 110 9.09 19.33 7.52
N GLY A 111 7.78 19.29 7.27
CA GLY A 111 7.24 19.28 5.93
C GLY A 111 6.96 17.88 5.38
N HIS A 112 7.22 16.81 6.14
CA HIS A 112 7.05 15.43 5.70
C HIS A 112 5.71 14.82 6.14
N VAL A 113 5.23 13.87 5.35
CA VAL A 113 4.10 13.00 5.63
C VAL A 113 4.53 11.56 5.42
N LYS A 114 4.53 10.81 6.50
CA LYS A 114 4.83 9.37 6.54
C LYS A 114 3.57 8.60 6.24
N ILE A 115 3.62 7.71 5.26
CA ILE A 115 2.53 6.82 4.87
C ILE A 115 3.03 5.40 5.04
N ALA A 116 2.33 4.59 5.82
CA ALA A 116 2.58 3.16 5.94
C ALA A 116 1.31 2.40 5.64
N PHE A 117 1.43 1.27 4.95
CA PHE A 117 0.35 0.31 4.88
C PHE A 117 0.88 -1.12 4.87
N ASN A 118 0.05 -2.05 5.30
CA ASN A 118 0.38 -3.46 5.25
C ASN A 118 -0.60 -4.27 4.38
N PHE A 119 -0.16 -5.46 4.00
CA PHE A 119 -1.03 -6.60 3.79
C PHE A 119 -0.82 -7.56 4.96
N ARG A 120 -1.90 -8.05 5.56
CA ARG A 120 -1.83 -8.99 6.67
C ARG A 120 -2.88 -10.08 6.52
N SER A 121 -2.49 -11.35 6.65
CA SER A 121 -3.42 -12.48 6.56
C SER A 121 -3.46 -13.26 7.88
N VAL A 122 -4.56 -13.15 8.61
CA VAL A 122 -4.76 -13.78 9.93
C VAL A 122 -6.24 -14.15 10.06
N ASP A 123 -6.54 -15.29 10.71
CA ASP A 123 -7.91 -15.75 11.03
C ASP A 123 -8.86 -15.81 9.82
N GLY A 124 -8.35 -16.22 8.64
CA GLY A 124 -9.16 -16.31 7.41
C GLY A 124 -9.48 -14.96 6.75
N TYR A 125 -8.78 -13.89 7.14
CA TYR A 125 -8.93 -12.56 6.54
C TYR A 125 -7.63 -12.04 5.96
N LEU A 126 -7.67 -11.62 4.69
CA LEU A 126 -6.67 -10.73 4.14
C LEU A 126 -7.08 -9.28 4.42
N THR A 127 -6.24 -8.53 5.11
CA THR A 127 -6.46 -7.17 5.57
C THR A 127 -5.40 -6.22 5.00
N THR A 128 -5.80 -4.99 4.74
CA THR A 128 -4.90 -3.85 4.58
C THR A 128 -5.25 -2.79 5.60
N GLU A 129 -4.25 -2.31 6.33
CA GLU A 129 -4.35 -1.12 7.16
C GLU A 129 -3.40 -0.06 6.61
N THR A 130 -3.90 1.15 6.37
CA THR A 130 -3.11 2.32 5.99
C THR A 130 -3.10 3.31 7.15
N ARG A 131 -1.92 3.77 7.52
CA ARG A 131 -1.70 4.83 8.51
C ARG A 131 -0.94 5.99 7.88
N VAL A 132 -1.28 7.20 8.30
CA VAL A 132 -0.57 8.41 7.89
C VAL A 132 -0.22 9.24 9.11
N CYS A 133 1.02 9.72 9.18
CA CYS A 133 1.51 10.62 10.21
C CYS A 133 2.28 11.78 9.59
N SER A 134 1.92 13.00 9.93
CA SER A 134 2.64 14.22 9.50
C SER A 134 3.69 14.59 10.54
N THR A 135 4.85 15.10 10.11
CA THR A 135 5.95 15.47 11.02
C THR A 135 5.74 16.81 11.72
N ASP A 136 4.86 17.67 11.19
CA ASP A 136 4.54 18.97 11.78
C ASP A 136 3.07 19.39 11.59
N ALA A 137 2.65 20.43 12.33
CA ALA A 137 1.27 20.90 12.34
C ALA A 137 0.79 21.49 11.00
N ARG A 138 1.67 22.10 10.21
CA ARG A 138 1.31 22.64 8.89
C ARG A 138 1.07 21.49 7.91
N SER A 139 1.99 20.53 7.86
CA SER A 139 1.85 19.32 7.03
C SER A 139 0.57 18.56 7.37
N ARG A 140 0.27 18.43 8.67
CA ARG A 140 -0.98 17.81 9.14
C ARG A 140 -2.23 18.47 8.56
N ARG A 141 -2.30 19.81 8.57
CA ARG A 141 -3.48 20.55 8.06
C ARG A 141 -3.62 20.40 6.55
N VAL A 142 -2.51 20.56 5.81
CA VAL A 142 -2.49 20.42 4.34
C VAL A 142 -2.89 19.00 3.95
N PHE A 143 -2.30 18.00 4.59
CA PHE A 143 -2.59 16.60 4.29
C PHE A 143 -4.00 16.20 4.72
N ALA A 144 -4.55 16.74 5.80
CA ALA A 144 -5.93 16.48 6.20
C ALA A 144 -6.94 16.91 5.11
N ALA A 145 -6.73 18.07 4.49
CA ALA A 145 -7.57 18.53 3.38
C ALA A 145 -7.40 17.61 2.14
N TYR A 146 -6.16 17.26 1.79
CA TYR A 146 -5.88 16.32 0.71
C TYR A 146 -6.53 14.94 0.93
N TRP A 147 -6.44 14.42 2.15
CA TRP A 147 -7.02 13.13 2.54
C TRP A 147 -8.52 13.04 2.28
N VAL A 148 -9.27 14.12 2.55
CA VAL A 148 -10.72 14.17 2.29
C VAL A 148 -11.02 13.95 0.81
N GLY A 149 -10.23 14.54 -0.09
CA GLY A 149 -10.42 14.38 -1.54
C GLY A 149 -10.05 12.99 -2.05
N ILE A 150 -9.03 12.35 -1.46
CA ILE A 150 -8.51 11.09 -2.01
C ILE A 150 -9.09 9.81 -1.38
N ARG A 151 -9.62 9.88 -0.15
CA ARG A 151 -9.98 8.70 0.63
C ARG A 151 -10.94 7.75 -0.08
N VAL A 152 -11.93 8.27 -0.81
CA VAL A 152 -12.93 7.43 -1.48
C VAL A 152 -12.29 6.63 -2.62
N GLY A 153 -11.46 7.29 -3.44
CA GLY A 153 -10.70 6.62 -4.49
C GLY A 153 -9.71 5.60 -3.92
N SER A 154 -9.00 5.95 -2.85
CA SER A 154 -8.09 5.03 -2.16
C SER A 154 -8.83 3.81 -1.61
N ALA A 155 -10.01 3.98 -1.01
CA ALA A 155 -10.82 2.88 -0.51
C ALA A 155 -11.27 1.93 -1.62
N VAL A 156 -11.67 2.45 -2.79
CA VAL A 156 -12.00 1.63 -3.96
C VAL A 156 -10.79 0.83 -4.41
N ILE A 157 -9.62 1.47 -4.52
CA ILE A 157 -8.36 0.81 -4.89
C ILE A 157 -8.05 -0.36 -3.95
N ARG A 158 -8.10 -0.13 -2.63
CA ARG A 158 -7.83 -1.18 -1.63
C ARG A 158 -8.78 -2.36 -1.76
N ARG A 159 -10.07 -2.11 -1.99
CA ARG A 159 -11.07 -3.18 -2.17
C ARG A 159 -10.86 -3.96 -3.46
N VAL A 160 -10.53 -3.28 -4.56
CA VAL A 160 -10.23 -3.94 -5.84
C VAL A 160 -8.99 -4.81 -5.70
N TRP A 161 -7.94 -4.28 -5.05
CA TRP A 161 -6.69 -4.98 -4.83
C TRP A 161 -6.90 -6.26 -3.98
N LEU A 162 -7.59 -6.15 -2.84
CA LEU A 162 -7.92 -7.29 -1.98
C LEU A 162 -8.72 -8.38 -2.71
N ARG A 163 -9.71 -7.99 -3.52
CA ARG A 163 -10.50 -8.94 -4.31
C ARG A 163 -9.65 -9.67 -5.36
N ALA A 164 -8.77 -8.94 -6.04
CA ALA A 164 -7.92 -9.48 -7.09
C ALA A 164 -6.88 -10.45 -6.51
N ILE A 165 -6.24 -10.10 -5.38
CA ILE A 165 -5.33 -10.98 -4.64
C ILE A 165 -6.04 -12.28 -4.26
N ARG A 166 -7.22 -12.18 -3.63
CA ARG A 166 -8.01 -13.36 -3.24
C ARG A 166 -8.34 -14.24 -4.45
N ALA A 167 -8.84 -13.64 -5.53
CA ALA A 167 -9.22 -14.38 -6.73
C ALA A 167 -8.01 -15.06 -7.41
N ARG A 168 -6.82 -14.45 -7.36
CA ARG A 168 -5.58 -15.06 -7.86
C ARG A 168 -5.14 -16.22 -6.97
N ALA A 169 -5.08 -16.01 -5.66
CA ALA A 169 -4.69 -17.05 -4.70
C ALA A 169 -5.61 -18.28 -4.75
N GLN A 170 -6.92 -18.09 -4.91
CA GLN A 170 -7.89 -19.19 -5.02
C GLN A 170 -7.80 -19.98 -6.34
N ARG A 171 -7.23 -19.39 -7.40
CA ARG A 171 -7.00 -20.07 -8.69
C ARG A 171 -5.69 -20.83 -8.73
N ALA A 172 -4.78 -20.59 -7.79
CA ALA A 172 -3.54 -21.33 -7.73
C ALA A 172 -3.85 -22.81 -7.47
N PRO A 173 -3.23 -23.75 -8.23
CA PRO A 173 -3.42 -25.16 -7.95
C PRO A 173 -3.02 -25.43 -6.50
N MET A 174 -3.88 -26.13 -5.75
CA MET A 174 -3.55 -26.59 -4.39
C MET A 174 -2.27 -27.42 -4.46
N ARG A 175 -1.15 -26.83 -4.11
CA ARG A 175 0.10 -27.56 -3.95
C ARG A 175 0.03 -28.25 -2.60
N ARG A 176 -0.10 -29.57 -2.62
CA ARG A 176 0.10 -30.38 -1.41
C ARG A 176 1.57 -30.23 -0.97
N PRO A 177 1.83 -30.16 0.35
CA PRO A 177 3.19 -30.16 0.88
C PRO A 177 3.97 -31.41 0.46
#